data_AF-A0A3B9Y417-F1
#
_entry.id   AF-A0A3B9Y417-F1
#
_cell.length_a   1.000
_cell.length_b   1.000
_cell.length_c   1.000
_cell.angle_alpha   90.00
_cell.angle_beta   90.00
_cell.angle_gamma   90.00
#
_symmetry.space_group_name_H-M   'P 1'
#
loop_
_entity.id
_entity.type
_entity.pdbx_description
1 polymer ?
#
loop_
_entity_poly.entity_id
_entity_poly.type
_entity_poly.pdbx_seq_one_letter_code
_entity_poly.pdbx_strand_id
1 'polypeptide(L)' 'MSDIAPPVAALIEEFSKLPGVGVKTAQRLTFFVLRSPTDQARRLAEAIMRVKESIIYCSRCFNITETDPCSICSNPSRDQ' A
#
# COMPACT_ATOMS: atom_id res chain seq x y z
N MET A 1 -18.36 -1.94 -22.28
CA MET A 1 -17.26 -1.22 -21.61
C MET A 1 -16.12 -1.17 -22.62
N SER A 2 -16.33 -0.39 -23.67
CA SER A 2 -15.57 -0.50 -24.92
C SER A 2 -14.64 0.71 -25.02
N ASP A 3 -13.34 0.43 -25.20
CA ASP A 3 -12.21 1.35 -25.42
C ASP A 3 -11.61 2.06 -24.19
N ILE A 4 -11.30 1.30 -23.13
CA ILE A 4 -10.37 1.76 -22.08
C ILE A 4 -8.95 1.26 -22.42
N ALA A 5 -7.96 2.16 -22.44
CA ALA A 5 -6.57 1.79 -22.68
C ALA A 5 -6.11 0.71 -21.68
N PRO A 6 -5.36 -0.33 -22.11
CA PRO A 6 -5.01 -1.46 -21.24
C PRO A 6 -4.39 -1.07 -19.87
N PRO A 7 -3.47 -0.08 -19.79
CA PRO A 7 -2.91 0.33 -18.49
C PRO A 7 -3.94 0.93 -17.53
N VAL A 8 -4.95 1.62 -18.07
CA VAL A 8 -6.04 2.22 -17.27
C VAL A 8 -6.95 1.12 -16.73
N ALA A 9 -7.30 0.13 -17.57
CA ALA A 9 -8.11 -1.01 -17.15
C ALA A 9 -7.42 -1.82 -16.03
N ALA A 10 -6.12 -2.07 -16.18
CA ALA A 10 -5.32 -2.80 -15.18
C ALA A 10 -5.33 -2.07 -13.82
N LEU A 11 -5.12 -0.76 -13.79
CA LEU A 11 -5.11 -0.02 -12.53
C LEU A 11 -6.51 0.06 -11.87
N ILE A 12 -7.57 0.13 -12.66
CA ILE A 12 -8.96 0.01 -12.14
C ILE A 12 -9.17 -1.33 -11.48
N GLU A 13 -8.71 -2.42 -12.11
CA GLU A 13 -8.85 -3.76 -11.58
C GLU A 13 -8.11 -3.89 -10.24
N GLU A 14 -6.85 -3.46 -10.17
CA GLU A 14 -6.06 -3.52 -8.94
C GLU A 14 -6.66 -2.68 -7.80
N PHE A 15 -7.10 -1.45 -8.09
CA PHE A 15 -7.78 -0.66 -7.07
C PHE A 15 -9.10 -1.27 -6.62
N SER A 16 -9.84 -1.97 -7.50
CA SER A 16 -11.10 -2.61 -7.13
C SER A 16 -10.95 -3.81 -6.19
N LYS A 17 -9.75 -4.37 -6.07
CA LYS A 17 -9.42 -5.46 -5.13
C LYS A 17 -9.23 -4.95 -3.70
N LEU A 18 -9.10 -3.64 -3.49
CA LEU A 18 -8.91 -3.06 -2.17
C LEU A 18 -10.21 -3.07 -1.35
N PRO A 19 -10.16 -3.39 -0.06
CA PRO A 19 -11.34 -3.38 0.79
C PRO A 19 -11.98 -1.98 0.82
N GLY A 20 -13.29 -1.91 0.54
CA GLY A 20 -14.03 -0.64 0.49
C GLY A 20 -13.93 0.14 -0.83
N VAL A 21 -13.20 -0.37 -1.83
CA VAL A 21 -13.06 0.28 -3.15
C VAL A 21 -13.86 -0.47 -4.21
N GLY A 22 -15.08 -0.04 -4.48
CA GLY A 22 -15.85 -0.55 -5.62
C GLY A 22 -15.34 -0.04 -6.97
N VAL A 23 -15.77 -0.68 -8.08
CA VAL A 23 -15.35 -0.36 -9.46
C VAL A 23 -15.45 1.14 -9.80
N LYS A 24 -16.55 1.81 -9.41
CA LYS A 24 -16.71 3.26 -9.64
C LYS A 24 -15.65 4.10 -8.89
N THR A 25 -15.30 3.69 -7.68
CA THR A 25 -14.26 4.36 -6.88
C THR A 25 -12.88 4.09 -7.47
N ALA A 26 -12.59 2.85 -7.86
CA ALA A 26 -11.35 2.47 -8.53
C ALA A 26 -11.13 3.26 -9.83
N GLN A 27 -12.19 3.46 -10.63
CA GLN A 27 -12.16 4.35 -11.79
C GLN A 27 -11.79 5.79 -11.44
N ARG A 28 -12.45 6.38 -10.43
CA ARG A 28 -12.12 7.75 -9.99
C ARG A 28 -10.66 7.87 -9.53
N LEU A 29 -10.16 6.90 -8.78
CA LEU A 29 -8.77 6.88 -8.32
C LEU A 29 -7.77 6.74 -9.48
N THR A 30 -8.07 5.87 -10.45
CA THR A 30 -7.23 5.69 -11.65
C THR A 30 -7.15 6.99 -12.46
N PHE A 31 -8.28 7.67 -12.69
CA PHE A 31 -8.29 8.94 -13.41
C PHE A 31 -7.64 10.09 -12.62
N PHE A 32 -7.67 10.04 -11.29
CA PHE A 32 -6.89 10.95 -10.46
C PHE A 32 -5.39 10.76 -10.71
N VAL A 33 -4.88 9.52 -10.60
CA VAL A 33 -3.47 9.19 -10.86
C VAL A 33 -3.04 9.60 -12.27
N LEU A 34 -3.89 9.39 -13.28
CA LEU A 34 -3.60 9.76 -14.67
C LEU A 34 -3.41 11.28 -14.86
N ARG A 35 -4.10 12.10 -14.06
CA ARG A 35 -4.02 13.58 -14.12
C ARG A 35 -2.97 14.16 -13.18
N SER A 36 -2.45 13.35 -12.26
CA SER A 36 -1.43 13.75 -11.30
C SER A 36 -0.05 13.90 -11.94
N PRO A 37 0.84 14.73 -11.37
CA PRO A 37 2.25 14.74 -11.76
C PRO A 37 2.89 13.35 -11.59
N THR A 38 3.80 12.99 -12.49
CA THR A 38 4.47 11.68 -12.48
C THR A 38 5.13 11.36 -11.14
N ASP A 39 5.72 12.34 -10.46
CA ASP A 39 6.35 12.13 -9.16
C ASP A 39 5.35 11.77 -8.06
N GLN A 40 4.09 12.24 -8.14
CA GLN A 40 3.06 11.85 -7.18
C GLN A 40 2.67 10.39 -7.37
N ALA A 41 2.51 9.95 -8.62
CA ALA A 41 2.23 8.55 -8.93
C ALA A 41 3.39 7.64 -8.49
N ARG A 42 4.64 8.07 -8.72
CA ARG A 42 5.85 7.34 -8.31
C ARG A 42 5.92 7.17 -6.79
N ARG A 43 5.75 8.25 -6.03
CA ARG A 43 5.76 8.19 -4.55
C ARG A 43 4.68 7.26 -4.00
N LEU A 44 3.49 7.23 -4.62
CA LEU A 44 2.43 6.31 -4.20
C LEU A 44 2.85 4.85 -4.44
N ALA A 45 3.38 4.53 -5.61
CA ALA A 45 3.86 3.19 -5.93
C ALA A 45 4.99 2.74 -4.98
N GLU A 46 5.97 3.61 -4.74
CA GLU A 46 7.07 3.35 -3.81
C GLU A 46 6.58 3.12 -2.37
N ALA A 47 5.62 3.91 -1.89
CA ALA A 47 5.05 3.74 -0.55
C ALA A 47 4.36 2.37 -0.39
N ILE A 48 3.61 1.92 -1.41
CA ILE A 48 2.96 0.61 -1.42
C ILE A 48 4.00 -0.51 -1.36
N MET A 49 5.03 -0.44 -2.20
CA MET A 49 6.09 -1.45 -2.24
C MET A 49 6.89 -1.49 -0.94
N ARG A 50 7.26 -0.32 -0.42
CA ARG A 50 8.04 -0.21 0.82
C ARG A 50 7.31 -0.89 1.99
N VAL A 51 6.01 -0.65 2.16
CA VAL A 51 5.24 -1.33 3.22
C VAL A 51 5.26 -2.85 3.03
N LYS A 52 5.16 -3.34 1.80
CA LYS A 52 5.16 -4.79 1.55
C LYS A 52 6.51 -5.45 1.80
N GLU A 53 7.60 -4.72 1.59
CA GLU A 53 8.98 -5.23 1.65
C GLU A 53 9.64 -5.01 3.02
N SER A 54 9.40 -3.87 3.67
CA SER A 54 10.12 -3.48 4.89
C SER A 54 9.40 -3.88 6.17
N ILE A 55 8.10 -4.13 6.11
CA ILE A 55 7.30 -4.43 7.29
C ILE A 55 7.31 -5.93 7.58
N ILE A 56 7.69 -6.26 8.80
CA ILE A 56 7.72 -7.61 9.35
C ILE A 56 6.88 -7.68 10.63
N TYR A 57 6.58 -8.90 11.06
CA TYR A 57 5.97 -9.16 12.36
C TYR A 57 7.06 -9.46 13.37
N CYS A 58 7.00 -8.82 14.53
CA CYS A 58 7.91 -9.13 15.63
C CYS A 58 7.76 -10.59 16.07
N SER A 59 8.88 -11.30 16.21
CA SER A 59 8.94 -12.70 16.68
C SER A 59 8.39 -12.91 18.10
N ARG A 60 8.28 -11.84 18.91
CA ARG A 60 7.85 -11.93 20.32
C ARG A 60 6.38 -11.58 20.56
N CYS A 61 5.90 -10.49 19.96
CA CYS A 61 4.55 -9.96 20.23
C CYS A 61 3.68 -9.87 18.98
N PHE A 62 4.20 -10.28 17.81
CA PHE A 62 3.53 -10.18 16.51
C PHE A 62 3.09 -8.75 16.15
N ASN A 63 3.70 -7.72 16.75
CA ASN A 63 3.48 -6.35 16.35
C ASN A 63 4.11 -6.07 14.99
N ILE A 64 3.48 -5.18 14.23
CA ILE A 64 3.96 -4.71 12.92
C ILE A 64 5.15 -3.77 13.17
N THR A 65 6.28 -4.07 12.55
CA THR A 65 7.54 -3.34 12.79
C THR A 65 8.48 -3.46 11.60
N GLU A 66 9.55 -2.66 11.57
CA GLU A 66 10.63 -2.77 10.58
C GLU A 66 11.85 -3.54 11.13
N THR A 67 11.86 -3.88 12.42
CA THR A 67 13.00 -4.51 13.12
C THR A 67 12.53 -5.63 14.02
N ASP A 68 13.24 -6.77 14.05
CA ASP A 68 12.93 -7.88 14.95
C ASP A 68 14.08 -8.14 15.94
N PRO A 69 13.86 -8.11 17.27
CA PRO A 69 12.61 -7.77 17.97
C PRO A 69 12.22 -6.29 17.83
N CYS A 70 10.91 -5.99 17.87
CA CYS A 70 10.43 -4.61 17.74
C CYS A 70 10.99 -3.70 18.85
N SER A 71 11.02 -2.40 18.60
CA SER A 71 11.53 -1.38 19.54
C SER A 71 10.92 -1.45 20.95
N ILE A 72 9.67 -1.92 21.05
CA ILE A 72 8.97 -2.11 22.31
C ILE A 72 9.48 -3.36 23.05
N CYS A 73 9.76 -4.44 22.33
CA CYS A 73 10.28 -5.69 22.90
C CYS A 73 11.78 -5.64 23.18
N SER A 74 12.54 -4.80 22.47
CA SER A 74 13.97 -4.58 22.73
C SER A 74 14.22 -3.58 23.87
N ASN A 75 13.19 -2.91 24.37
CA ASN A 75 13.33 -1.93 25.44
C ASN A 75 13.58 -2.62 26.80
N PRO A 76 14.72 -2.39 27.46
CA PRO A 76 15.04 -3.02 28.75
C PRO A 76 14.22 -2.47 29.92
N SER A 77 13.56 -1.31 29.76
CA SER A 77 12.69 -0.73 30.79
C SER A 77 11.27 -1.30 30.76
N ARG A 78 10.94 -2.11 29.75
CA ARG A 78 9.63 -2.75 29.66
C ARG A 78 9.59 -3.91 30.65
N ASP A 79 8.53 -3.97 31.44
CA ASP A 79 8.21 -5.13 32.27
C ASP A 79 7.84 -6.30 31.34
N GLN A 80 8.58 -7.42 31.44
CA GLN A 80 8.55 -8.53 30.50
C GLN A 80 7.83 -9.75 31.06
#